data_AF-A0A0G4MQS0-F1
#
_entry.id   AF-A0A0G4MQS0-F1
#
_cell.length_a   1.000
_cell.length_b   1.000
_cell.length_c   1.000
_cell.angle_alpha   90.00
_cell.angle_beta   90.00
_cell.angle_gamma   90.00
#
_symmetry.space_group_name_H-M   'P 1'
#
loop_
_entity.id
_entity.type
_entity.pdbx_description
1 polymer ?
#
loop_
_entity_poly.entity_id
_entity_poly.type
_entity_poly.pdbx_seq_one_letter_code
_entity_poly.pdbx_strand_id
1 'polypeptide(L)'
;MTGCPNGCARPWLAEVAFVGKAFGAYNMYLGGGYHGQRLNKLYRSSIKEDEILAIMRPLLKRYAAEREKGERFGDFCIRVGVIVATREGRDFHDN
;
A
#
# COMPACT_ATOMS: atom_id res chain seq x y z
N MET A 1 9.50 3.87 -0.39
CA MET A 1 9.22 4.97 -1.34
C MET A 1 10.11 4.79 -2.57
N THR A 2 9.64 5.11 -3.77
CA THR A 2 10.46 5.19 -4.98
C THR A 2 10.13 6.49 -5.73
N GLY A 3 11.11 7.07 -6.43
CA GLY A 3 10.94 8.36 -7.11
C GLY A 3 10.15 8.32 -8.41
N CYS A 4 10.05 7.15 -9.05
CA CYS A 4 9.38 6.97 -10.34
C CYS A 4 8.87 5.52 -10.50
N PRO A 5 8.01 5.23 -11.50
CA PRO A 5 7.44 3.89 -11.68
C PRO A 5 8.45 2.82 -12.12
N ASN A 6 9.71 3.15 -12.40
CA ASN A 6 10.74 2.13 -12.66
C ASN A 6 11.02 1.24 -11.42
N GLY A 7 10.71 1.73 -10.22
CA GLY A 7 10.63 0.86 -9.04
C GLY A 7 11.96 0.36 -8.49
N CYS A 8 13.05 1.12 -8.59
CA CYS A 8 14.39 0.75 -8.08
C CYS A 8 14.38 0.33 -6.60
N ALA A 9 13.50 0.92 -5.80
CA ALA A 9 13.35 0.63 -4.37
C ALA A 9 12.36 -0.51 -4.07
N ARG A 10 11.98 -1.28 -5.09
CA ARG A 10 11.05 -2.42 -5.01
C ARG A 10 9.69 -2.06 -4.36
N PRO A 11 8.99 -1.01 -4.85
CA PRO A 11 7.75 -0.55 -4.24
C PRO A 11 6.63 -1.58 -4.33
N TRP A 12 6.61 -2.42 -5.37
CA TRP A 12 5.52 -3.34 -5.68
C TRP A 12 5.32 -4.46 -4.65
N LEU A 13 6.36 -4.76 -3.88
CA LEU A 13 6.36 -5.84 -2.87
C LEU A 13 6.12 -5.32 -1.45
N ALA A 14 6.09 -4.00 -1.25
CA ALA A 14 5.97 -3.43 0.09
C ALA A 14 4.51 -3.47 0.57
N GLU A 15 4.31 -3.64 1.88
CA GLU A 15 2.98 -3.54 2.51
C GLU A 15 2.34 -2.17 2.28
N VAL A 16 3.18 -1.12 2.26
CA VAL A 16 2.85 0.27 1.87
C VAL A 16 3.94 0.80 0.95
N ALA A 17 3.54 1.36 -0.19
CA ALA A 17 4.46 2.03 -1.07
C ALA A 17 3.94 3.38 -1.56
N PHE A 18 4.91 4.26 -1.83
CA PHE A 18 4.70 5.55 -2.47
C PHE A 18 5.58 5.58 -3.72
N VAL A 19 4.94 5.69 -4.88
CA VAL A 19 5.59 5.71 -6.19
C VAL A 19 5.44 7.11 -6.77
N GLY A 20 6.54 7.83 -6.98
CA GLY A 20 6.51 9.18 -7.51
C GLY A 20 5.83 9.28 -8.87
N LYS A 21 4.97 10.27 -9.04
CA LYS A 21 4.24 10.59 -10.27
C LYS A 21 4.61 11.97 -10.81
N ALA A 22 4.81 12.95 -9.92
CA ALA A 22 5.29 14.29 -10.22
C ALA A 22 5.98 14.87 -8.96
N PHE A 23 6.54 16.08 -9.06
CA PHE A 23 7.13 16.75 -7.90
C PHE A 23 6.10 16.90 -6.76
N GLY A 24 6.40 16.29 -5.61
CA GLY A 24 5.51 16.28 -4.44
C GLY A 24 4.25 15.44 -4.56
N ALA A 25 4.08 14.63 -5.63
CA ALA A 25 2.89 13.81 -5.85
C ALA A 25 3.24 12.34 -6.05
N TYR A 26 2.48 11.46 -5.38
CA TYR A 26 2.75 10.03 -5.32
C TYR A 26 1.49 9.22 -5.59
N ASN A 27 1.66 8.05 -6.19
CA ASN A 27 0.69 6.97 -6.11
C ASN A 27 0.96 6.17 -4.84
N MET A 28 -0.07 5.96 -4.04
CA MET A 28 -0.02 5.16 -2.82
C MET A 28 -0.55 3.75 -3.10
N TYR A 29 0.23 2.74 -2.72
CA TYR A 29 -0.10 1.33 -2.87
C TYR A 29 -0.15 0.65 -1.51
N LEU A 30 -1.08 -0.29 -1.34
CA LEU A 30 -1.33 -1.04 -0.11
C LEU A 30 -1.52 -2.54 -0.36
N GLY A 31 -1.35 -3.35 0.68
CA GLY A 31 -1.74 -4.76 0.67
C GLY A 31 -0.65 -5.74 0.22
N GLY A 32 0.59 -5.29 0.05
CA GLY A 32 1.73 -6.17 -0.20
C GLY A 32 1.97 -7.14 0.96
N GLY A 33 2.56 -8.30 0.68
CA GLY A 33 2.87 -9.29 1.72
C GLY A 33 4.14 -8.94 2.50
N TYR A 34 4.17 -9.19 3.81
CA TYR A 34 5.34 -8.88 4.67
C TYR A 34 6.65 -9.54 4.20
N HIS A 35 6.58 -10.74 3.62
CA HIS A 35 7.73 -11.46 3.09
C HIS A 35 7.97 -11.17 1.59
N GLY A 36 7.27 -10.20 0.99
CA GLY A 36 7.34 -9.92 -0.44
C GLY A 36 6.70 -11.01 -1.31
N GLN A 37 5.80 -11.81 -0.74
CA GLN A 37 5.13 -12.92 -1.43
C GLN A 37 3.85 -12.50 -2.19
N ARG A 38 3.45 -11.23 -2.08
CA ARG A 38 2.24 -10.68 -2.71
C ARG A 38 2.49 -9.25 -3.14
N LEU A 39 2.07 -8.91 -4.36
CA LEU A 39 2.12 -7.55 -4.88
C LEU A 39 1.05 -6.68 -4.22
N ASN A 40 1.37 -5.42 -3.97
CA ASN A 40 0.40 -4.42 -3.51
C ASN A 40 -0.50 -3.91 -4.65
N LYS A 41 -1.53 -3.15 -4.33
CA LYS A 41 -2.44 -2.51 -5.30
C LYS A 41 -2.53 -1.02 -5.10
N LEU A 42 -2.85 -0.31 -6.18
CA LEU A 42 -3.05 1.13 -6.17
C LEU A 42 -4.26 1.46 -5.26
N TYR A 43 -4.01 2.18 -4.17
CA TYR A 43 -5.06 2.62 -3.26
C TYR A 43 -5.53 4.04 -3.59
N ARG A 44 -4.59 4.95 -3.87
CA ARG A 44 -4.87 6.34 -4.29
C ARG A 44 -3.81 6.82 -5.27
N SER A 45 -4.24 7.54 -6.30
CA SER A 45 -3.32 8.10 -7.31
C SER A 45 -3.09 9.58 -7.07
N SER A 46 -1.85 10.02 -7.33
CA SER A 46 -1.49 11.44 -7.46
C SER A 46 -1.79 12.30 -6.22
N ILE A 47 -1.49 11.77 -5.03
CA ILE A 47 -1.71 12.45 -3.74
C ILE A 47 -0.44 13.12 -3.23
N LYS A 48 -0.61 14.19 -2.45
CA LYS A 48 0.48 14.91 -1.77
C LYS A 48 0.81 14.31 -0.40
N GLU A 49 1.91 14.77 0.19
CA GLU A 49 2.39 14.28 1.49
C GLU A 49 1.39 14.49 2.63
N ASP A 50 0.71 15.63 2.68
CA ASP A 50 -0.33 15.93 3.66
C ASP A 50 -1.52 14.96 3.57
N GLU A 51 -1.95 14.63 2.36
CA GLU A 51 -2.98 13.60 2.11
C GLU A 51 -2.50 12.20 2.52
N ILE A 52 -1.25 11.85 2.20
CA ILE A 52 -0.64 10.58 2.65
C ILE A 52 -0.71 10.48 4.17
N LEU A 53 -0.33 11.54 4.89
CA LEU A 53 -0.35 11.56 6.35
C LEU A 53 -1.78 11.50 6.90
N ALA A 54 -2.74 12.19 6.25
CA ALA A 54 -4.14 12.14 6.62
C ALA A 54 -4.75 10.74 6.48
N ILE A 55 -4.30 9.96 5.48
CA ILE A 55 -4.70 8.56 5.28
C ILE A 55 -3.99 7.62 6.27
N MET A 56 -2.67 7.75 6.40
CA MET A 56 -1.86 6.80 7.17
C MET A 56 -2.09 6.89 8.68
N ARG A 57 -2.31 8.10 9.23
CA ARG A 57 -2.54 8.29 10.67
C ARG A 57 -3.72 7.46 11.20
N PRO A 58 -4.96 7.59 10.67
CA PRO A 58 -6.08 6.78 11.15
C PRO A 58 -5.89 5.30 10.82
N LEU A 59 -5.30 4.96 9.67
CA LEU A 59 -5.11 3.56 9.27
C LEU A 59 -4.13 2.81 10.20
N LEU A 60 -3.03 3.45 10.59
CA LEU A 60 -2.07 2.89 11.55
C LEU A 60 -2.65 2.80 12.98
N LYS A 61 -3.47 3.78 13.40
CA LYS A 61 -4.20 3.70 14.67
C LYS A 61 -5.15 2.50 14.69
N ARG A 62 -5.88 2.30 13.60
CA ARG A 62 -6.80 1.18 13.43
C ARG A 62 -6.05 -0.16 13.45
N TYR A 63 -4.93 -0.25 12.73
CA TYR A 63 -4.04 -1.42 12.79
C TYR A 63 -3.55 -1.71 14.22
N ALA A 64 -3.12 -0.69 14.96
CA ALA A 64 -2.65 -0.87 16.32
C ALA A 64 -3.73 -1.44 17.26
N ALA A 65 -5.00 -1.06 17.05
CA ALA A 65 -6.13 -1.47 17.89
C ALA A 65 -6.78 -2.80 17.47
N GLU A 66 -6.88 -3.04 16.16
CA GLU A 66 -7.70 -4.13 15.59
C GLU A 66 -6.87 -5.30 15.03
N ARG A 67 -5.54 -5.21 15.03
CA ARG A 67 -4.71 -6.29 14.47
C ARG A 67 -4.82 -7.57 15.28
N GLU A 68 -4.81 -8.69 14.58
CA GLU A 68 -4.72 -10.01 15.20
C GLU A 68 -3.28 -10.29 15.66
N LYS A 69 -3.12 -11.28 16.56
CA LYS A 69 -1.79 -11.65 17.08
C LYS A 69 -0.91 -12.17 15.95
N GLY A 70 0.19 -11.46 15.68
CA GLY A 70 1.14 -11.81 14.63
C GLY A 70 0.76 -11.29 13.24
N GLU A 71 -0.38 -10.63 13.10
CA GLU A 71 -0.81 -10.01 11.85
C GLU A 71 0.13 -8.89 11.42
N ARG A 72 0.34 -8.78 10.11
CA ARG A 72 1.15 -7.76 9.44
C ARG A 72 0.24 -6.74 8.76
N PHE A 73 0.76 -5.55 8.50
CA PHE A 73 -0.04 -4.41 8.08
C PHE A 73 -0.73 -4.63 6.72
N GLY A 74 -0.04 -5.25 5.77
CA GLY A 74 -0.59 -5.55 4.44
C GLY A 74 -1.73 -6.55 4.50
N ASP A 75 -1.62 -7.58 5.35
CA ASP A 75 -2.68 -8.57 5.57
C ASP A 75 -3.87 -7.94 6.30
N PHE A 76 -3.60 -7.09 7.31
CA PHE A 76 -4.61 -6.30 7.99
C PHE A 76 -5.43 -5.45 7.02
N CYS A 77 -4.78 -4.72 6.11
CA CYS A 77 -5.49 -3.88 5.13
C CYS A 77 -6.45 -4.69 4.26
N ILE A 78 -6.09 -5.94 3.92
CA ILE A 78 -6.96 -6.83 3.16
C ILE A 78 -8.10 -7.36 4.02
N ARG A 79 -7.80 -7.87 5.23
CA ARG A 79 -8.80 -8.45 6.15
C ARG A 79 -9.90 -7.45 6.48
N VAL A 80 -9.53 -6.19 6.72
CA VAL A 80 -10.47 -5.13 7.13
C VAL A 80 -11.07 -4.35 5.96
N GLY A 81 -10.84 -4.79 4.73
CA GLY A 81 -11.49 -4.27 3.51
C GLY A 81 -10.97 -2.91 3.02
N VAL A 82 -9.76 -2.51 3.39
CA VAL A 82 -9.14 -1.24 2.91
C VAL A 82 -8.68 -1.38 1.46
N ILE A 83 -8.21 -2.56 1.07
CA ILE A 83 -7.76 -2.89 -0.29
C ILE A 83 -8.01 -4.37 -0.57
N VAL A 84 -8.21 -4.74 -1.84
CA VAL A 84 -8.29 -6.15 -2.23
C VAL A 84 -6.91 -6.74 -2.51
N ALA A 85 -6.76 -8.05 -2.27
CA ALA A 85 -5.52 -8.75 -2.54
C ALA A 85 -5.28 -8.91 -4.05
N THR A 86 -4.03 -8.73 -4.49
CA THR A 86 -3.56 -9.24 -5.78
C THR A 86 -3.38 -10.75 -5.67
N ARG A 87 -4.10 -11.54 -6.47
CA ARG A 87 -4.01 -13.01 -6.47
C ARG A 87 -3.18 -13.50 -7.64
N GLU A 88 -3.26 -12.81 -8.77
CA GLU A 88 -2.51 -13.14 -9.98
C GLU A 88 -2.17 -11.89 -10.79
N GLY A 89 -1.20 -11.99 -11.70
CA GLY A 89 -0.74 -10.81 -12.46
C GLY A 89 -1.83 -10.09 -13.25
N ARG A 90 -2.88 -10.82 -13.67
CA ARG A 90 -4.02 -10.27 -14.41
C ARG A 90 -4.85 -9.30 -13.58
N ASP A 91 -4.95 -9.52 -12.27
CA ASP A 91 -5.81 -8.73 -11.40
C ASP A 91 -5.10 -7.50 -10.81
N PHE A 92 -3.82 -7.28 -11.09
CA PHE A 92 -3.00 -6.28 -10.41
C PHE A 92 -3.57 -4.85 -10.49
N HIS A 93 -4.22 -4.51 -11.60
CA HIS A 93 -4.84 -3.20 -11.82
C HIS A 93 -6.35 -3.17 -11.54
N ASP A 94 -6.93 -4.30 -11.16
CA ASP A 94 -8.37 -4.42 -10.96
C ASP A 94 -8.76 -4.02 -9.53
N ASN A 95 -9.95 -3.41 -9.45
CA ASN A 95 -10.67 -2.93 -8.26
C ASN A 95 -10.20 -1.56 -7.75
#